data_AF-A0A6B3EFS0-F1
#
_entry.id   AF-A0A6B3EFS0-F1
#
_cell.length_a   1.000
_cell.length_b   1.000
_cell.length_c   1.000
_cell.angle_alpha   90.00
_cell.angle_beta   90.00
_cell.angle_gamma   90.00
#
_symmetry.space_group_name_H-M   'P 1'
#
loop_
_entity.id
_entity.type
_entity.pdbx_description
1 polymer ?
#
loop_
_entity_poly.entity_id
_entity_poly.type
_entity_poly.pdbx_seq_one_letter_code
_entity_poly.pdbx_strand_id
1 'polypeptide(L)'
;MTNALVGQKVAITSNRPQTTRHTVRGIVHRPEAQLILVDTPGLHKPRTLLGERLNDVVRATWAEVDVIGFCLPADQKIGPGDRFIAKELAGIKRTPKVAIVTKTDLVDSKRLAEQLMAIDALGRELGFEWA
;
A
#
# COMPACT_ATOMS: atom_id res chain seq x y z
N MET A 1 -0.27 3.74 -8.98
CA MET A 1 -1.20 2.60 -9.13
C MET A 1 -2.62 3.08 -9.40
N THR A 2 -3.20 3.91 -8.53
CA THR A 2 -4.59 4.40 -8.63
C THR A 2 -4.95 4.98 -10.01
N ASN A 3 -4.12 5.86 -10.58
CA ASN A 3 -4.38 6.42 -11.93
C ASN A 3 -4.35 5.38 -13.04
N ALA A 4 -3.47 4.38 -12.94
CA ALA A 4 -3.36 3.32 -13.93
C ALA A 4 -4.59 2.40 -13.89
N LEU A 5 -5.13 2.13 -12.70
CA LEU A 5 -6.31 1.31 -12.51
C LEU A 5 -7.61 2.02 -12.91
N VAL A 6 -7.70 3.34 -12.67
CA VAL A 6 -8.87 4.16 -13.06
C VAL A 6 -8.86 4.49 -14.56
N GLY A 7 -7.70 4.46 -15.22
CA GLY A 7 -7.58 4.81 -16.65
C GLY A 7 -7.68 6.31 -16.93
N GLN A 8 -7.81 7.14 -15.89
CA GLN A 8 -7.76 8.59 -15.92
C GLN A 8 -6.97 9.11 -14.71
N LYS A 9 -6.41 10.33 -14.82
CA LYS A 9 -5.63 10.94 -13.74
C LYS A 9 -6.57 11.44 -12.64
N VAL A 10 -6.76 10.64 -11.59
CA VAL A 10 -7.64 10.94 -10.44
C VAL A 10 -6.86 11.30 -9.17
N ALA A 11 -5.66 10.75 -9.00
CA ALA A 11 -4.71 11.09 -7.93
C ALA A 11 -3.55 11.96 -8.48
N ILE A 12 -3.13 12.97 -7.71
CA ILE A 12 -1.99 13.82 -8.05
C ILE A 12 -0.71 12.98 -7.88
N THR A 13 -0.04 12.65 -8.99
CA THR A 13 1.28 12.00 -8.98
C THR A 13 2.37 13.07 -8.98
N SER A 14 3.31 12.99 -8.03
CA SER A 14 4.51 13.84 -7.97
C SER A 14 5.72 13.00 -7.56
N ASN A 15 6.90 13.40 -8.03
CA ASN A 15 8.18 12.79 -7.68
C ASN A 15 8.70 13.21 -6.28
N ARG A 16 7.91 13.96 -5.49
CA ARG A 16 8.25 14.33 -4.11
C ARG A 16 7.50 13.47 -3.09
N PRO A 17 8.15 13.00 -2.01
CA PRO A 17 7.46 12.35 -0.90
C PRO A 17 6.35 13.24 -0.33
N GLN A 18 5.24 12.64 0.14
CA GLN A 18 4.10 13.30 0.81
C GLN A 18 3.17 14.18 -0.06
N THR A 19 2.82 13.74 -1.27
CA THR A 19 1.93 14.53 -2.15
C THR A 19 0.44 14.44 -1.80
N THR A 20 -0.01 13.36 -1.15
CA THR A 20 -1.43 13.15 -0.83
C THR A 20 -1.69 13.54 0.63
N ARG A 21 -2.32 14.70 0.86
CA ARG A 21 -2.71 15.20 2.20
C ARG A 21 -4.17 14.92 2.57
N HIS A 22 -4.97 14.43 1.61
CA HIS A 22 -6.37 14.05 1.78
C HIS A 22 -6.59 12.71 1.08
N THR A 23 -7.37 11.80 1.66
CA THR A 23 -7.71 10.51 1.05
C THR A 23 -8.41 10.72 -0.30
N VAL A 24 -7.83 10.19 -1.39
CA VAL A 24 -8.40 10.29 -2.74
C VAL A 24 -9.16 9.00 -3.05
N ARG A 25 -10.43 9.11 -3.44
CA ARG A 25 -11.26 7.98 -3.86
C ARG A 25 -11.39 7.96 -5.38
N GLY A 26 -10.90 6.89 -6.02
CA GLY A 26 -11.09 6.62 -7.44
C GLY A 26 -12.13 5.52 -7.65
N ILE A 27 -13.08 5.71 -8.54
CA ILE A 27 -14.10 4.70 -8.84
C ILE A 27 -13.75 4.01 -10.15
N VAL A 28 -13.64 2.68 -10.10
CA VAL A 28 -13.44 1.83 -11.27
C VAL A 28 -14.73 1.06 -11.51
N HIS A 29 -15.40 1.36 -12.61
CA HIS A 29 -16.59 0.62 -13.01
C HIS A 29 -16.22 -0.56 -13.93
N ARG A 30 -16.90 -1.69 -13.72
CA ARG A 30 -16.82 -2.91 -14.52
C ARG A 30 -18.25 -3.38 -14.79
N PRO A 31 -18.50 -4.16 -15.85
CA PRO A 31 -19.86 -4.60 -16.19
C PRO A 31 -20.59 -5.30 -15.05
N GLU A 32 -19.87 -6.02 -14.18
CA GLU A 32 -20.44 -6.80 -13.08
C GLU A 32 -20.05 -6.28 -11.68
N ALA A 33 -19.28 -5.19 -11.59
CA ALA A 33 -18.76 -4.72 -10.32
C ALA A 33 -18.38 -3.24 -10.32
N GLN A 34 -18.24 -2.66 -9.13
CA GLN A 34 -17.64 -1.35 -8.93
C GLN A 34 -16.61 -1.42 -7.82
N LEU A 35 -15.41 -0.91 -8.08
CA LEU A 35 -14.32 -0.88 -7.12
C LEU A 35 -14.03 0.58 -6.73
N ILE A 36 -13.94 0.84 -5.43
CA ILE A 36 -13.54 2.14 -4.89
C ILE A 36 -12.09 2.01 -4.41
N LEU A 37 -11.17 2.60 -5.16
CA LEU A 37 -9.77 2.68 -4.80
C LEU A 37 -9.56 3.86 -3.85
N VAL A 38 -9.00 3.58 -2.69
CA VAL A 38 -8.76 4.58 -1.66
C VAL A 38 -7.25 4.79 -1.51
N ASP A 39 -6.75 5.91 -2.02
CA ASP A 39 -5.33 6.28 -1.92
C ASP A 39 -5.06 7.02 -0.62
N THR A 40 -4.18 6.46 0.21
CA THR A 40 -3.82 7.01 1.53
C THR A 40 -2.50 7.79 1.48
N PRO A 41 -2.31 8.81 2.33
CA PRO A 41 -1.00 9.41 2.54
C PRO A 41 0.08 8.38 2.88
N GLY A 42 1.34 8.68 2.54
CA GLY A 42 2.47 7.82 2.88
C GLY A 42 2.64 7.67 4.39
N LEU A 43 2.38 6.47 4.92
CA LEU A 43 2.56 6.15 6.32
C LEU A 43 4.06 6.11 6.65
N HIS A 44 4.45 6.80 7.73
CA HIS A 44 5.82 6.82 8.21
C HIS A 44 5.85 7.01 9.72
N LYS A 45 6.98 6.67 10.35
CA LYS A 45 7.17 6.94 11.78
C LYS A 45 7.15 8.46 11.99
N PRO A 46 6.16 9.01 12.72
CA PRO A 46 5.97 10.44 12.81
C PRO A 46 7.07 11.05 13.69
N ARG A 47 7.58 12.20 13.27
CA ARG A 47 8.55 13.01 14.04
C ARG A 47 7.98 14.37 14.43
N THR A 48 6.72 14.62 14.07
CA THR A 48 5.99 15.87 14.23
C THR A 48 4.49 15.58 14.43
N LEU A 49 3.75 16.50 15.05
CA LEU A 49 2.30 16.42 15.23
C LEU A 49 1.54 16.27 13.90
N LEU A 50 2.03 16.90 12.82
CA LEU A 50 1.44 16.72 11.50
C LEU A 50 1.58 15.27 11.00
N GLY A 51 2.72 14.64 11.25
CA GLY A 51 2.93 13.23 10.91
C GLY A 51 2.00 12.31 11.70
N GLU A 52 1.75 12.60 12.98
CA GLU A 52 0.80 11.85 13.80
C GLU A 52 -0.62 11.96 13.23
N ARG A 53 -1.08 13.17 12.92
CA ARG A 53 -2.40 13.40 12.31
C ARG A 53 -2.56 12.70 10.96
N LEU A 54 -1.53 12.72 10.12
CA LEU A 54 -1.56 11.98 8.85
C LEU A 54 -1.67 10.47 9.08
N ASN A 55 -0.98 9.92 10.08
CA ASN A 55 -1.09 8.51 10.41
C ASN A 55 -2.49 8.15 10.94
N ASP A 56 -3.14 9.03 11.70
CA ASP A 56 -4.51 8.81 12.16
C ASP A 56 -5.49 8.73 10.99
N VAL A 57 -5.33 9.57 9.96
CA VAL A 57 -6.11 9.50 8.72
C VAL A 57 -5.91 8.16 8.00
N VAL A 58 -4.68 7.66 7.93
CA VAL A 58 -4.38 6.36 7.32
C VAL A 58 -5.08 5.23 8.10
N ARG A 59 -4.98 5.23 9.43
CA ARG A 59 -5.61 4.20 10.27
C ARG A 59 -7.13 4.24 10.20
N ALA A 60 -7.73 5.44 10.19
CA ALA A 60 -9.17 5.60 10.01
C ALA A 60 -9.60 5.03 8.64
N THR A 61 -8.83 5.33 7.58
CA THR A 61 -9.11 4.80 6.25
C THR A 61 -9.05 3.28 6.20
N TRP A 62 -8.07 2.66 6.86
CA TRP A 62 -7.96 1.20 6.91
C TRP A 62 -9.14 0.50 7.62
N ALA A 63 -9.83 1.20 8.53
CA ALA A 63 -11.02 0.67 9.18
C ALA A 63 -12.27 0.70 8.29
N GLU A 64 -12.26 1.49 7.21
CA GLU A 64 -13.40 1.67 6.30
C GLU A 64 -13.32 0.80 5.03
N VAL A 65 -12.17 0.17 4.75
CA VAL A 65 -11.95 -0.58 3.51
C VAL A 65 -12.18 -2.08 3.69
N ASP A 66 -12.71 -2.71 2.64
CA ASP A 66 -12.92 -4.16 2.59
C ASP A 66 -11.62 -4.95 2.37
N VAL A 67 -10.63 -4.36 1.69
CA VAL A 67 -9.32 -4.97 1.38
C VAL A 67 -8.22 -3.91 1.45
N ILE A 68 -7.07 -4.27 1.98
CA ILE A 68 -5.88 -3.41 2.02
C ILE A 68 -4.83 -3.91 1.04
N GLY A 69 -4.46 -3.07 0.07
CA GLY A 69 -3.34 -3.33 -0.85
C GLY A 69 -2.03 -2.72 -0.32
N PHE A 70 -1.04 -3.55 0.02
CA PHE A 70 0.28 -3.11 0.44
C PHE A 70 1.27 -3.13 -0.72
N CYS A 71 1.65 -1.95 -1.21
CA CYS A 71 2.45 -1.81 -2.42
C CYS A 71 3.94 -1.79 -2.11
N LEU A 72 4.71 -2.71 -2.70
CA LEU A 72 6.16 -2.81 -2.52
C LEU A 72 6.86 -2.80 -3.89
N PRO A 73 7.86 -1.94 -4.12
CA PRO A 73 8.59 -1.92 -5.39
C PRO A 73 9.53 -3.12 -5.54
N ALA A 74 9.62 -3.68 -6.74
CA ALA A 74 10.47 -4.83 -7.06
C ALA A 74 11.96 -4.48 -7.14
N ASP A 75 12.27 -3.24 -7.54
CA ASP A 75 13.63 -2.70 -7.70
C ASP A 75 14.30 -2.34 -6.36
N GLN A 76 13.61 -2.48 -5.23
CA GLN A 76 14.13 -2.08 -3.91
C GLN A 76 14.03 -3.23 -2.90
N LYS A 77 14.89 -3.21 -1.89
CA LYS A 77 14.82 -4.15 -0.77
C LYS A 77 13.76 -3.68 0.23
N ILE A 78 13.13 -4.62 0.93
CA ILE A 78 12.22 -4.33 2.05
C ILE A 78 13.00 -3.58 3.14
N GLY A 79 12.70 -2.31 3.28
CA GLY A 79 13.39 -1.40 4.21
C GLY A 79 12.69 -1.27 5.56
N PRO A 80 13.25 -0.44 6.47
CA PRO A 80 12.64 -0.18 7.78
C PRO A 80 11.24 0.44 7.69
N GLY A 81 10.98 1.26 6.66
CA GLY A 81 9.67 1.85 6.42
C GLY A 81 8.61 0.81 6.07
N ASP A 82 8.94 -0.11 5.17
CA ASP A 82 8.06 -1.21 4.77
C ASP A 82 7.72 -2.12 5.95
N ARG A 83 8.73 -2.45 6.76
CA ARG A 83 8.55 -3.25 7.99
C ARG A 83 7.68 -2.55 9.02
N PHE A 84 7.80 -1.22 9.15
CA PHE A 84 6.94 -0.43 10.02
C PHE A 84 5.48 -0.51 9.57
N ILE A 85 5.22 -0.32 8.27
CA ILE A 85 3.86 -0.40 7.72
C ILE A 85 3.30 -1.81 7.87
N ALA A 86 4.07 -2.84 7.53
CA ALA A 86 3.65 -4.24 7.66
C ALA A 86 3.31 -4.60 9.12
N LYS A 87 4.06 -4.07 10.10
CA LYS A 87 3.76 -4.26 11.52
C LYS A 87 2.44 -3.61 11.93
N GLU A 88 2.15 -2.40 11.45
CA GLU A 88 0.85 -1.76 11.70
C GLU A 88 -0.29 -2.57 11.06
N LEU A 89 -0.09 -3.09 9.84
CA LEU A 89 -1.06 -3.96 9.15
C LEU A 89 -1.31 -5.28 9.89
N ALA A 90 -0.30 -5.85 10.55
CA ALA A 90 -0.44 -7.04 11.38
C ALA A 90 -1.44 -6.83 12.53
N GLY A 91 -1.58 -5.60 13.03
CA GLY A 91 -2.57 -5.24 14.04
C GLY A 91 -4.03 -5.29 13.55
N ILE A 92 -4.25 -5.26 12.23
CA ILE A 92 -5.59 -5.28 11.63
C ILE A 92 -6.02 -6.73 11.43
N LYS A 93 -6.98 -7.22 12.21
CA LYS A 93 -7.31 -8.65 12.21
C LYS A 93 -8.28 -9.10 11.12
N ARG A 94 -9.27 -8.26 10.79
CA ARG A 94 -10.42 -8.68 9.96
C ARG A 94 -10.26 -8.39 8.47
N THR A 95 -9.55 -7.33 8.13
CA THR A 95 -9.42 -6.89 6.74
C THR A 95 -8.33 -7.70 6.03
N PRO A 96 -8.65 -8.38 4.91
CA PRO A 96 -7.66 -9.04 4.07
C PRO A 96 -6.58 -8.07 3.60
N LYS A 97 -5.33 -8.53 3.59
CA LYS A 97 -4.18 -7.75 3.10
C LYS A 97 -3.58 -8.45 1.90
N VAL A 98 -3.48 -7.73 0.80
CA VAL A 98 -2.88 -8.20 -0.45
C VAL A 98 -1.56 -7.47 -0.64
N ALA A 99 -0.46 -8.21 -0.76
CA ALA A 99 0.81 -7.60 -1.13
C ALA A 99 0.86 -7.41 -2.65
N ILE A 100 1.20 -6.20 -3.09
CA ILE A 100 1.25 -5.84 -4.51
C ILE A 100 2.68 -5.44 -4.86
N VAL A 101 3.35 -6.29 -5.65
CA VAL A 101 4.69 -5.98 -6.16
C VAL A 101 4.56 -5.04 -7.35
N THR A 102 5.17 -3.87 -7.23
CA THR A 102 5.13 -2.80 -8.25
C THR A 102 6.47 -2.65 -8.95
N LYS A 103 6.50 -1.96 -10.10
CA LYS A 103 7.73 -1.72 -10.90
C LYS A 103 8.43 -3.02 -11.33
N THR A 104 7.65 -4.04 -11.63
CA THR A 104 8.14 -5.36 -12.07
C THR A 104 8.88 -5.29 -13.40
N ASP A 105 8.62 -4.26 -14.21
CA ASP A 105 9.28 -3.95 -15.47
C ASP A 105 10.76 -3.55 -15.33
N LEU A 106 11.21 -3.18 -14.12
CA LEU A 106 12.58 -2.73 -13.87
C LEU A 106 13.54 -3.84 -13.43
N VAL A 107 13.06 -5.07 -13.28
CA VAL A 107 13.84 -6.19 -12.73
C VAL A 107 13.67 -7.47 -13.54
N ASP A 108 14.63 -8.38 -13.44
CA ASP A 108 14.53 -9.70 -14.04
C ASP A 108 13.65 -10.66 -13.21
N SER A 109 13.32 -11.81 -13.80
CA SER A 109 12.46 -12.82 -13.15
C SER A 109 13.07 -13.38 -11.86
N LYS A 110 14.40 -13.44 -11.77
CA LYS A 110 15.09 -13.92 -10.57
C LYS A 110 14.90 -12.96 -9.41
N ARG A 111 15.16 -11.67 -9.64
CA ARG A 111 14.98 -10.61 -8.66
C ARG A 111 13.53 -10.47 -8.23
N LEU A 112 12.59 -10.63 -9.16
CA LEU A 112 11.16 -10.64 -8.84
C LEU A 112 10.78 -11.80 -7.92
N ALA A 113 11.26 -13.01 -8.21
CA ALA A 113 11.02 -14.18 -7.36
C ALA A 113 11.59 -14.00 -5.95
N GLU A 114 12.83 -13.49 -5.84
CA GLU A 114 13.45 -13.16 -4.54
C GLU A 114 12.60 -12.16 -3.75
N GLN A 115 12.05 -11.14 -4.41
CA GLN A 115 11.20 -10.14 -3.77
C GLN A 115 9.89 -10.76 -3.27
N LEU A 116 9.23 -11.60 -4.08
CA LEU A 116 8.01 -12.29 -3.68
C LEU A 116 8.23 -13.18 -2.44
N MET A 117 9.34 -13.92 -2.42
CA MET A 117 9.73 -14.73 -1.25
C MET A 117 9.99 -13.87 -0.02
N ALA A 118 10.66 -12.73 -0.17
CA ALA A 118 10.94 -11.82 0.93
C ALA A 118 9.65 -11.22 1.54
N ILE A 119 8.65 -10.95 0.70
CA ILE A 119 7.34 -10.44 1.12
C ILE A 119 6.55 -11.51 1.86
N ASP A 120 6.50 -12.73 1.34
CA ASP A 120 5.88 -13.88 2.00
C ASP A 120 6.50 -14.14 3.38
N ALA A 121 7.84 -14.14 3.45
CA ALA A 121 8.57 -14.26 4.71
C ALA A 121 8.24 -13.15 5.72
N LEU A 122 8.08 -11.90 5.26
CA LEU A 122 7.70 -10.78 6.11
C LEU A 122 6.32 -10.97 6.75
N GLY A 123 5.34 -11.48 6.00
CA GLY A 123 4.01 -11.79 6.54
C GLY A 123 4.11 -12.81 7.66
N ARG A 124 4.81 -13.92 7.40
CA ARG A 124 5.03 -15.00 8.38
C ARG A 124 5.78 -14.52 9.63
N GLU A 125 6.83 -13.71 9.47
CA GLU A 125 7.58 -13.09 10.58
C GLU A 125 6.65 -12.28 11.50
N LEU A 126 5.64 -11.63 10.94
CA LEU A 126 4.67 -10.79 11.65
C LEU A 126 3.39 -11.55 12.05
N GLY A 127 3.32 -12.86 11.81
CA GLY A 127 2.23 -13.73 12.26
C GLY A 127 0.93 -13.61 11.46
N PHE A 128 0.99 -13.24 10.18
CA PHE A 128 -0.17 -13.27 9.29
C PHE A 128 0.20 -13.71 7.86
N GLU A 129 -0.78 -14.18 7.11
CA GLU A 129 -0.61 -14.53 5.70
C GLU A 129 -1.22 -13.44 4.80
N TRP A 130 -0.56 -13.18 3.68
CA TRP A 130 -1.12 -12.35 2.62
C TRP A 130 -2.25 -13.15 1.95
N ALA A 131 -3.33 -12.45 1.58
CA ALA A 131 -4.45 -13.02 0.85
C ALA A 131 -4.10 -13.30 -0.62
#